data_AF-A0A3M1JJR9-F1
#
_entry.id   AF-A0A3M1JJR9-F1
#
_cell.length_a   1.000
_cell.length_b   1.000
_cell.length_c   1.000
_cell.angle_alpha   90.00
_cell.angle_beta   90.00
_cell.angle_gamma   90.00
#
_symmetry.space_group_name_H-M   'P 1'
#
loop_
_entity.id
_entity.type
_entity.pdbx_description
1 polymer ?
#
loop_
_entity_poly.entity_id
_entity_poly.type
_entity_poly.pdbx_seq_one_letter_code
_entity_poly.pdbx_strand_id
1 'polypeptide(L)'
;MNEILWNNGEIAGIRSTEHDQEGKARALREICSREKIPVSETLFVGDHDNDVEIAKEAGFSVAFNAESKALIDVCDAVVEKKDLREVLKLFQGR
;
A
#
# COMPACT_ATOMS: atom_id res chain seq x y z
N MET A 1 6.87 8.58 8.41
CA MET A 1 8.02 8.72 7.51
C MET A 1 9.21 8.17 8.26
N ASN A 2 9.87 7.15 7.71
CA ASN A 2 11.06 6.57 8.34
C ASN A 2 12.15 7.64 8.45
N GLU A 3 12.83 7.68 9.59
CA GLU A 3 13.92 8.61 9.84
C GLU A 3 15.24 7.87 9.66
N ILE A 4 16.10 8.39 8.78
CA ILE A 4 17.47 7.90 8.65
C ILE A 4 18.28 8.54 9.76
N LEU A 5 18.88 7.70 10.61
CA LEU A 5 19.76 8.14 11.68
C LEU A 5 21.18 8.27 11.13
N TRP A 6 21.82 9.41 11.37
CA TRP A 6 23.17 9.72 10.90
C TRP A 6 24.16 9.79 12.07
N ASN A 7 25.39 9.33 11.87
CA ASN A 7 26.52 9.52 12.78
C ASN A 7 27.78 9.85 11.99
N ASN A 8 28.37 11.03 12.22
CA ASN A 8 29.60 11.50 11.56
C ASN A 8 29.62 11.38 10.02
N GLY A 9 28.48 11.63 9.37
CA GLY A 9 28.34 11.53 7.91
C GLY A 9 28.08 10.12 7.38
N GLU A 10 27.97 9.13 8.28
CA GLU A 10 27.62 7.75 7.95
C GLU A 10 26.18 7.44 8.40
N ILE A 11 25.54 6.48 7.72
CA ILE A 11 24.24 5.96 8.11
C ILE A 11 24.43 5.09 9.36
N ALA A 12 23.85 5.52 10.48
CA ALA A 12 23.91 4.82 11.76
C ALA A 12 22.75 3.85 11.96
N GLY A 13 21.65 4.04 11.23
CA GLY A 13 20.48 3.16 11.30
C GLY A 13 19.24 3.81 10.71
N ILE A 14 18.12 3.11 10.87
CA ILE A 14 16.81 3.59 10.44
C ILE A 14 15.87 3.47 11.64
N ARG A 15 15.15 4.54 11.93
CA ARG A 15 13.99 4.52 12.82
C ARG A 15 12.74 4.43 11.96
N SER A 16 12.16 3.24 11.91
CA SER A 16 10.87 3.03 11.28
C SER A 16 9.77 3.68 12.13
N THR A 17 8.74 4.24 11.50
CA THR A 17 7.56 4.69 12.26
C THR A 17 6.82 3.50 12.83
N GLU A 18 6.46 3.54 14.11
CA GLU A 18 5.78 2.46 14.84
C GLU A 18 4.43 2.05 14.23
N HIS A 19 3.86 2.89 13.36
CA HIS A 19 2.56 2.68 12.72
C HIS A 19 2.66 2.45 11.20
N ASP A 20 3.66 1.74 10.67
CA ASP A 20 3.76 1.61 9.20
C ASP A 20 2.54 0.89 8.58
N GLN A 21 1.92 -0.06 9.30
CA GLN A 21 0.69 -0.75 8.89
C GLN A 21 -0.56 0.16 9.01
N GLU A 22 -0.90 0.60 10.22
CA GLU A 22 -2.08 1.44 10.46
C GLU A 22 -1.94 2.85 9.86
N GLY A 23 -0.72 3.33 9.71
CA GLY A 23 -0.38 4.66 9.20
C GLY A 23 -0.72 4.82 7.73
N LYS A 24 -0.57 3.77 6.91
CA LYS A 24 -1.00 3.79 5.50
C LYS A 24 -2.52 3.86 5.41
N ALA A 25 -3.23 3.02 6.15
CA ALA A 25 -4.68 3.01 6.24
C ALA A 25 -5.22 4.39 6.69
N ARG A 26 -4.61 4.97 7.73
CA ARG A 26 -4.88 6.35 8.18
C ARG A 26 -4.61 7.39 7.09
N ALA A 27 -3.48 7.30 6.39
CA ALA A 27 -3.14 8.22 5.32
C ALA A 27 -4.17 8.17 4.18
N LEU A 28 -4.68 6.98 3.83
CA LEU A 28 -5.76 6.82 2.86
C LEU A 28 -7.00 7.62 3.28
N ARG A 29 -7.45 7.47 4.54
CA ARG A 29 -8.59 8.23 5.08
C ARG A 29 -8.36 9.74 5.04
N GLU A 30 -7.17 10.18 5.42
CA GLU A 30 -6.81 11.61 5.43
C GLU A 30 -6.81 12.20 4.01
N ILE A 31 -6.28 11.46 3.03
CA ILE A 31 -6.32 11.85 1.61
C ILE A 31 -7.77 11.90 1.12
N CYS A 32 -8.56 10.85 1.35
CA CYS A 32 -9.97 10.80 0.96
C CYS A 32 -10.77 11.98 1.54
N SER A 33 -10.55 12.29 2.82
CA SER A 33 -11.19 13.43 3.49
C SER A 33 -10.80 14.77 2.86
N ARG A 34 -9.51 14.96 2.56
CA ARG A 34 -8.99 16.20 1.94
C ARG A 34 -9.52 16.40 0.52
N GLU A 35 -9.50 15.34 -0.28
CA GLU A 35 -9.91 15.39 -1.69
C GLU A 35 -11.44 15.24 -1.88
N LYS A 36 -12.18 14.96 -0.80
CA LYS A 36 -13.63 14.69 -0.80
C LYS A 36 -14.01 13.51 -1.69
N ILE A 37 -13.19 12.47 -1.69
CA ILE A 37 -13.41 11.23 -2.43
C ILE A 37 -13.81 10.14 -1.41
N PRO A 38 -14.89 9.36 -1.64
CA PRO A 38 -15.21 8.21 -0.80
C PRO A 38 -14.10 7.16 -0.85
N VAL A 39 -13.79 6.52 0.28
CA VAL A 39 -12.80 5.43 0.32
C VAL A 39 -13.16 4.30 -0.66
N SER A 40 -14.45 4.02 -0.86
CA SER A 40 -14.95 3.05 -1.83
C SER A 40 -14.58 3.35 -3.28
N GLU A 41 -14.17 4.59 -3.61
CA GLU A 41 -13.71 5.01 -4.94
C GLU A 41 -12.17 5.10 -5.02
N THR A 42 -11.46 4.42 -4.12
CA THR A 42 -10.00 4.34 -4.14
C THR A 42 -9.50 2.99 -4.59
N LEU A 43 -8.29 2.99 -5.15
CA LEU A 43 -7.55 1.79 -5.46
C LEU A 43 -6.19 1.81 -4.77
N PHE A 44 -5.84 0.70 -4.11
CA PHE A 44 -4.53 0.48 -3.52
C PHE A 44 -3.77 -0.63 -4.25
N VAL A 45 -2.45 -0.46 -4.39
CA VAL A 45 -1.53 -1.49 -4.92
C VAL A 45 -0.37 -1.62 -3.95
N GLY A 46 -0.11 -2.83 -3.46
CA GLY A 46 0.98 -3.14 -2.53
C GLY A 46 1.56 -4.54 -2.75
N ASP A 47 2.63 -4.87 -2.04
CA ASP A 47 3.41 -6.09 -2.28
C ASP A 47 3.79 -6.88 -1.01
N HIS A 48 3.63 -6.30 0.18
CA HIS A 48 4.12 -6.92 1.42
C HIS A 48 3.18 -6.80 2.63
N ASP A 49 3.56 -7.46 3.74
CA ASP A 49 2.76 -7.54 4.97
C ASP A 49 2.41 -6.18 5.58
N ASN A 50 3.23 -5.14 5.36
CA ASN A 50 2.96 -3.80 5.87
C ASN A 50 1.81 -3.09 5.13
N ASP A 51 1.27 -3.68 4.06
CA ASP A 51 0.18 -3.13 3.26
C ASP A 51 -1.20 -3.73 3.62
N VAL A 52 -1.24 -4.75 4.47
CA VAL A 52 -2.47 -5.52 4.76
C VAL A 52 -3.61 -4.62 5.23
N GLU A 53 -3.35 -3.66 6.12
CA GLU A 53 -4.40 -2.81 6.69
C GLU A 53 -4.94 -1.78 5.69
N ILE A 54 -4.09 -1.20 4.84
CA ILE A 54 -4.57 -0.29 3.78
C ILE A 54 -5.29 -1.05 2.67
N ALA A 55 -4.86 -2.28 2.35
CA ALA A 55 -5.52 -3.14 1.37
C ALA A 55 -6.96 -3.48 1.79
N LYS A 56 -7.17 -3.83 3.06
CA LYS A 56 -8.52 -4.08 3.62
C LYS A 56 -9.43 -2.85 3.59
N GLU A 57 -8.85 -1.66 3.63
CA GLU A 57 -9.62 -0.41 3.72
C GLU A 57 -9.96 0.18 2.34
N ALA A 58 -9.06 0.05 1.36
CA ALA A 58 -9.27 0.58 0.02
C ALA A 58 -10.54 0.01 -0.64
N GLY A 59 -11.17 0.82 -1.50
CA GLY A 59 -12.35 0.39 -2.26
C GLY A 59 -12.07 -0.77 -3.23
N PHE A 60 -10.82 -0.87 -3.70
CA PHE A 60 -10.29 -1.99 -4.44
C PHE A 60 -8.78 -2.12 -4.16
N SER A 61 -8.28 -3.34 -4.05
CA SER A 61 -6.91 -3.60 -3.66
C SER A 61 -6.23 -4.65 -4.55
N VAL A 62 -4.96 -4.43 -4.85
CA VAL A 62 -4.16 -5.33 -5.69
C VAL A 62 -2.88 -5.72 -4.98
N ALA A 63 -2.71 -7.03 -4.77
CA ALA A 63 -1.42 -7.61 -4.41
C ALA A 63 -0.57 -7.72 -5.68
N PHE A 64 0.42 -6.84 -5.81
CA PHE A 64 1.29 -6.76 -6.99
C PHE A 64 2.62 -7.44 -6.72
N ASN A 65 2.88 -8.53 -7.45
CA ASN A 65 4.07 -9.37 -7.34
C ASN A 65 4.42 -9.64 -5.86
N ALA A 66 3.39 -9.89 -5.05
CA ALA A 66 3.52 -10.08 -3.63
C ALA A 66 3.98 -11.51 -3.33
N GLU A 67 4.90 -11.66 -2.38
CA GLU A 67 5.21 -12.95 -1.75
C GLU A 67 4.49 -13.10 -0.40
N SER A 68 3.88 -12.00 0.10
CA SER A 68 3.11 -11.96 1.33
C SER A 68 1.78 -12.71 1.16
N LYS A 69 1.66 -13.86 1.83
CA LYS A 69 0.37 -14.57 1.90
C LYS A 69 -0.71 -13.73 2.57
N ALA A 70 -0.35 -13.00 3.63
CA ALA A 70 -1.29 -12.18 4.39
C ALA A 70 -1.91 -11.06 3.52
N LEU A 71 -1.12 -10.43 2.65
CA LEU A 71 -1.60 -9.43 1.71
C LEU A 71 -2.43 -10.08 0.59
N ILE A 72 -1.94 -11.18 0.00
CA ILE A 72 -2.66 -11.90 -1.06
C ILE A 72 -4.06 -12.31 -0.61
N ASP A 73 -4.19 -12.80 0.64
CA ASP A 73 -5.47 -13.28 1.18
C ASP A 73 -6.52 -12.17 1.36
N VAL A 74 -6.11 -10.90 1.46
CA VAL A 74 -7.03 -9.77 1.70
C VAL A 74 -7.27 -8.90 0.46
N CYS A 75 -6.45 -9.02 -0.57
CA CYS A 75 -6.57 -8.21 -1.78
C CYS A 75 -7.65 -8.74 -2.75
N ASP A 76 -8.31 -7.83 -3.47
CA ASP A 76 -9.35 -8.16 -4.46
C ASP A 76 -8.77 -8.81 -5.73
N ALA A 77 -7.52 -8.49 -6.06
CA ALA A 77 -6.82 -9.06 -7.21
C ALA A 77 -5.34 -9.29 -6.91
N VAL A 78 -4.75 -10.23 -7.64
CA VAL A 78 -3.32 -10.54 -7.60
C VAL A 78 -2.74 -10.38 -9.00
N VAL A 79 -1.62 -9.67 -9.10
CA VAL A 79 -0.87 -9.50 -10.34
C VAL A 79 0.54 -10.03 -10.12
N GLU A 80 0.83 -11.25 -10.57
CA GLU A 80 2.14 -11.88 -10.34
C GLU A 80 3.24 -11.34 -11.26
N LYS A 81 2.87 -10.91 -12.46
CA LYS A 81 3.85 -10.41 -13.43
C LYS A 81 4.40 -9.07 -12.95
N LYS A 82 5.74 -8.94 -12.95
CA LYS A 82 6.49 -7.71 -12.61
C LYS A 82 6.34 -6.60 -13.64
N ASP A 83 5.10 -6.20 -13.91
CA ASP A 83 4.72 -5.16 -14.87
C ASP A 83 3.45 -4.44 -14.38
N LEU A 84 3.58 -3.24 -13.83
CA LEU A 84 2.45 -2.47 -13.29
C LEU A 84 1.36 -2.16 -14.33
N ARG A 85 1.66 -2.23 -15.63
CA ARG A 85 0.64 -2.05 -16.68
C ARG A 85 -0.40 -3.16 -16.66
N GLU A 86 -0.10 -4.31 -16.06
CA GLU A 86 -1.06 -5.40 -15.87
C GLU A 86 -2.21 -4.98 -14.94
N VAL A 87 -1.98 -4.06 -13.99
CA VAL A 87 -3.04 -3.50 -13.15
C VAL A 87 -4.11 -2.79 -14.00
N LEU A 88 -3.69 -2.09 -15.07
CA LEU A 88 -4.64 -1.41 -15.97
C LEU A 88 -5.62 -2.37 -16.63
N LYS A 89 -5.19 -3.62 -16.90
CA LYS A 89 -6.02 -4.63 -17.55
C LYS A 89 -7.19 -5.08 -16.68
N LEU A 90 -7.12 -4.87 -15.35
CA LEU A 90 -8.23 -5.13 -14.43
C LEU A 90 -9.42 -4.17 -14.64
N PHE A 91 -9.21 -3.06 -15.36
CA PHE A 91 -10.21 -2.01 -15.59
C PHE A 91 -10.54 -1.79 -17.08
N GLN A 92 -9.91 -2.53 -17.99
CA GLN A 92 -10.21 -2.43 -19.41
C GLN A 92 -11.57 -3.08 -19.70
N GLY A 93 -12.54 -2.28 -20.15
CA GLY A 93 -13.90 -2.74 -20.50
C GLY A 93 -14.96 -2.53 -19.42
N ARG A 94 -14.62 -1.79 -18.35
CA ARG A 94 -15.59 -1.23 -17.40
C ARG A 94 -15.94 0.21 -17.75
#